data_AF-A0A239JZD3-F1
#
_entry.id   AF-A0A239JZD3-F1
#
_cell.length_a   1.000
_cell.length_b   1.000
_cell.length_c   1.000
_cell.angle_alpha   90.00
_cell.angle_beta   90.00
_cell.angle_gamma   90.00
#
_symmetry.space_group_name_H-M   'P 1'
#
loop_
_entity.id
_entity.type
_entity.pdbx_description
1 polymer ?
#
loop_
_entity_poly.entity_id
_entity_poly.type
_entity_poly.pdbx_seq_one_letter_code
_entity_poly.pdbx_strand_id
1 'polypeptide(L)'
;MNFSRFKEIILKNREYERSVKEAVKDFHSQVFLDSDIPKVMREIGKKLDTLIIEIPMRDSDFGACYLGTGYSKYLLLNSNQPRSKMYFSYCHDIYHILNGAPDYINEKREVHFNQEYFVNENESKANLFAANLLMPEIEFNKMFELFSEDNERIDYVIAKLMNYFNAPFVAVLIRLYELQILKDTGIVKELLEFDAEKMEELFEELWLDKEILEPSLKDEMGYLLETVKREGQRLVKEELLSEVNLESIIKNIQDLYLSIRVKRDE
;
A
#
# COMPACT_ATOMS: atom_id res chain seq x y z
N MET A 1 -15.06 7.60 5.24
CA MET A 1 -14.22 8.27 6.27
C MET A 1 -14.94 9.53 6.71
N ASN A 2 -15.11 9.83 8.02
CA ASN A 2 -15.85 11.04 8.40
C ASN A 2 -15.03 12.33 8.23
N PHE A 3 -15.72 13.47 8.12
CA PHE A 3 -15.09 14.76 7.86
C PHE A 3 -14.22 15.30 9.02
N SER A 4 -14.56 14.97 10.28
CA SER A 4 -13.73 15.37 11.44
C SER A 4 -12.34 14.76 11.33
N ARG A 5 -12.29 13.48 10.97
CA ARG A 5 -11.06 12.73 10.75
C ARG A 5 -10.27 13.26 9.56
N PHE A 6 -10.95 13.58 8.45
CA PHE A 6 -10.29 14.22 7.31
C PHE A 6 -9.52 15.47 7.74
N LYS A 7 -10.14 16.36 8.54
CA LYS A 7 -9.45 17.56 9.04
C LYS A 7 -8.24 17.24 9.89
N GLU A 8 -8.35 16.24 10.75
CA GLU A 8 -7.25 15.82 11.62
C GLU A 8 -6.05 15.31 10.81
N ILE A 9 -6.30 14.51 9.76
CA ILE A 9 -5.27 14.07 8.80
C ILE A 9 -4.57 15.30 8.21
N ILE A 10 -5.33 16.25 7.68
CA ILE A 10 -4.75 17.45 7.03
C ILE A 10 -3.90 18.28 8.01
N LEU A 11 -4.32 18.41 9.26
CA LEU A 11 -3.56 19.15 10.27
C LEU A 11 -2.23 18.44 10.58
N LYS A 12 -2.27 17.13 10.86
CA LYS A 12 -1.05 16.34 11.12
C LYS A 12 -0.12 16.31 9.91
N ASN A 13 -0.66 16.21 8.70
CA ASN A 13 0.16 16.15 7.49
C ASN A 13 0.98 17.43 7.29
N ARG A 14 0.45 18.60 7.68
CA ARG A 14 1.21 19.86 7.69
C ARG A 14 2.35 19.86 8.70
N GLU A 15 2.16 19.22 9.86
CA GLU A 15 3.20 19.09 10.89
C GLU A 15 4.34 18.18 10.42
N TYR A 16 4.03 17.13 9.67
CA TYR A 16 4.99 16.11 9.23
C TYR A 16 5.61 16.33 7.85
N GLU A 17 5.14 17.32 7.09
CA GLU A 17 5.53 17.57 5.70
C GLU A 17 7.05 17.57 5.49
N ARG A 18 7.80 18.29 6.34
CA ARG A 18 9.26 18.36 6.24
C ARG A 18 9.91 16.99 6.41
N SER A 19 9.58 16.27 7.49
CA SER A 19 10.15 14.97 7.79
C SER A 19 9.81 13.92 6.73
N VAL A 20 8.61 13.99 6.14
CA VAL A 20 8.21 13.07 5.07
C VAL A 20 8.91 13.43 3.75
N LYS A 21 9.11 14.71 3.43
CA LYS A 21 9.90 15.12 2.26
C LYS A 21 11.35 14.61 2.36
N GLU A 22 11.93 14.62 3.56
CA GLU A 22 13.25 14.02 3.82
C GLU A 22 13.21 12.49 3.59
N ALA A 23 12.23 11.78 4.15
CA ALA A 23 12.08 10.34 3.92
C ALA A 23 11.89 9.96 2.45
N VAL A 24 11.12 10.74 1.67
CA VAL A 24 10.94 10.53 0.22
C VAL A 24 12.25 10.73 -0.53
N LYS A 25 13.06 11.73 -0.13
CA LYS A 25 14.39 11.93 -0.69
C LYS A 25 15.33 10.76 -0.35
N ASP A 26 15.28 10.26 0.87
CA ASP A 26 16.08 9.11 1.30
C ASP A 26 15.69 7.85 0.52
N PHE A 27 14.40 7.63 0.26
CA PHE A 27 13.93 6.58 -0.64
C PHE A 27 14.53 6.71 -2.04
N HIS A 28 14.42 7.89 -2.66
CA HIS A 28 14.93 8.12 -4.01
C HIS A 28 16.45 8.04 -4.13
N SER A 29 17.19 8.21 -3.02
CA SER A 29 18.64 7.99 -2.99
C SER A 29 19.03 6.51 -3.15
N GLN A 30 18.13 5.60 -2.79
CA GLN A 30 18.34 4.14 -2.85
C GLN A 30 17.65 3.50 -4.06
N VAL A 31 16.52 4.08 -4.48
CA VAL A 31 15.65 3.55 -5.52
C VAL A 31 15.39 4.64 -6.57
N PHE A 32 15.94 4.45 -7.77
CA PHE A 32 15.56 5.27 -8.91
C PHE A 32 14.21 4.80 -9.44
N LEU A 33 13.19 5.65 -9.31
CA LEU A 33 11.83 5.37 -9.74
C LEU A 33 11.47 6.33 -10.89
N ASP A 34 11.40 5.79 -12.09
CA ASP A 34 10.82 6.46 -13.28
C ASP A 34 9.73 5.58 -13.89
N SER A 35 9.14 4.73 -13.05
CA SER A 35 8.29 3.62 -13.47
C SER A 35 7.16 3.40 -12.48
N ASP A 36 6.02 2.96 -13.00
CA ASP A 36 4.84 2.52 -12.27
C ASP A 36 5.18 1.55 -11.12
N ILE A 37 5.00 2.00 -9.87
CA ILE A 37 5.35 1.28 -8.64
C ILE A 37 4.96 -0.20 -8.68
N PRO A 38 3.69 -0.56 -9.01
CA PRO A 38 3.22 -1.93 -9.22
C PRO A 38 4.17 -2.84 -10.01
N LYS A 39 4.80 -2.32 -11.07
CA LYS A 39 5.62 -3.13 -11.99
C LYS A 39 7.01 -3.42 -11.45
N VAL A 40 7.48 -2.64 -10.48
CA VAL A 40 8.85 -2.69 -9.97
C VAL A 40 8.95 -3.02 -8.48
N MET A 41 7.84 -3.38 -7.83
CA MET A 41 7.80 -3.67 -6.38
C MET A 41 8.91 -4.62 -5.93
N ARG A 42 9.15 -5.72 -6.66
CA ARG A 42 10.21 -6.68 -6.33
C ARG A 42 11.63 -6.08 -6.42
N GLU A 43 11.89 -5.21 -7.40
CA GLU A 43 13.19 -4.56 -7.55
C GLU A 43 13.42 -3.53 -6.44
N ILE A 44 12.37 -2.79 -6.06
CA ILE A 44 12.39 -1.91 -4.88
C ILE A 44 12.72 -2.74 -3.63
N GLY A 45 12.06 -3.89 -3.43
CA GLY A 45 12.33 -4.79 -2.32
C GLY A 45 13.80 -5.21 -2.25
N LYS A 46 14.39 -5.64 -3.38
CA LYS A 46 15.82 -5.98 -3.45
C LYS A 46 16.72 -4.81 -3.06
N LYS A 47 16.41 -3.58 -3.51
CA LYS A 47 17.18 -2.37 -3.16
C LYS A 47 17.11 -2.04 -1.67
N LEU A 48 15.96 -2.31 -1.05
CA LEU A 48 15.72 -2.08 0.38
C LEU A 48 16.03 -3.31 1.26
N ASP A 49 16.68 -4.34 0.69
CA ASP A 49 16.99 -5.61 1.36
C ASP A 49 15.76 -6.26 2.02
N THR A 50 14.63 -6.25 1.31
CA THR A 50 13.33 -6.74 1.78
C THR A 50 12.70 -7.71 0.79
N LEU A 51 12.33 -8.90 1.27
CA LEU A 51 11.57 -9.87 0.49
C LEU A 51 10.08 -9.48 0.48
N ILE A 52 9.58 -9.09 -0.69
CA ILE A 52 8.16 -8.74 -0.89
C ILE A 52 7.42 -9.93 -1.49
N ILE A 53 6.26 -10.24 -0.93
CA ILE A 53 5.43 -11.39 -1.32
C ILE A 53 3.96 -10.97 -1.36
N GLU A 54 3.28 -11.30 -2.45
CA GLU A 54 1.83 -11.14 -2.62
C GLU A 54 1.10 -12.47 -2.42
N ILE A 55 0.06 -12.46 -1.57
CA ILE A 55 -0.81 -13.63 -1.32
C ILE A 55 -2.27 -13.16 -1.21
N PRO A 56 -3.24 -13.86 -1.80
CA PRO A 56 -4.64 -13.54 -1.60
C PRO A 56 -5.09 -14.01 -0.22
N MET A 57 -5.25 -13.09 0.73
CA MET A 57 -5.64 -13.40 2.11
C MET A 57 -7.13 -13.15 2.35
N ARG A 58 -7.75 -13.96 3.22
CA ARG A 58 -9.19 -13.88 3.55
C ARG A 58 -9.58 -12.64 4.34
N ASP A 59 -8.65 -12.13 5.14
CA ASP A 59 -8.91 -10.97 6.00
C ASP A 59 -9.01 -9.71 5.12
N SER A 60 -10.23 -9.20 4.96
CA SER A 60 -10.54 -8.01 4.16
C SER A 60 -10.06 -6.71 4.80
N ASP A 61 -9.66 -6.73 6.07
CA ASP A 61 -9.11 -5.55 6.75
C ASP A 61 -7.59 -5.53 6.69
N PHE A 62 -6.96 -6.69 6.49
CA PHE A 62 -5.51 -6.82 6.32
C PHE A 62 -5.07 -6.40 4.91
N GLY A 63 -4.10 -5.47 4.81
CA GLY A 63 -3.53 -5.08 3.50
C GLY A 63 -2.08 -5.43 3.33
N ALA A 64 -1.28 -5.21 4.37
CA ALA A 64 0.13 -5.48 4.33
C ALA A 64 0.69 -5.70 5.74
N CYS A 65 1.82 -6.40 5.82
CA CYS A 65 2.59 -6.55 7.05
C CYS A 65 4.08 -6.56 6.75
N TYR A 66 4.77 -5.58 7.32
CA TYR A 66 6.22 -5.53 7.38
C TYR A 66 6.76 -6.21 8.64
N LEU A 67 7.71 -7.12 8.47
CA LEU A 67 8.45 -7.78 9.55
C LEU A 67 9.95 -7.66 9.32
N GLY A 68 10.66 -7.00 10.26
CA GLY A 68 12.11 -7.00 10.34
C GLY A 68 12.60 -7.83 11.53
N THR A 69 13.42 -8.85 11.30
CA THR A 69 13.96 -9.72 12.37
C THR A 69 15.36 -9.30 12.84
N GLY A 70 15.86 -8.15 12.36
CA GLY A 70 17.26 -7.73 12.51
C GLY A 70 18.22 -8.39 11.52
N TYR A 71 17.89 -9.58 11.00
CA TYR A 71 18.68 -10.31 10.01
C TYR A 71 18.05 -10.29 8.61
N SER A 72 16.73 -10.16 8.55
CA SER A 72 15.99 -10.21 7.29
C SER A 72 14.73 -9.38 7.40
N LYS A 73 14.28 -8.85 6.27
CA LYS A 73 13.08 -8.03 6.15
C LYS A 73 12.10 -8.70 5.20
N TYR A 74 10.84 -8.71 5.59
CA TYR A 74 9.76 -9.30 4.83
C TYR A 74 8.61 -8.29 4.74
N LEU A 75 7.99 -8.20 3.57
CA LEU A 75 6.75 -7.46 3.37
C LEU A 75 5.74 -8.38 2.71
N LEU A 76 4.71 -8.76 3.46
CA LEU A 76 3.59 -9.53 2.95
C LEU A 76 2.48 -8.58 2.52
N LEU A 77 1.95 -8.76 1.31
CA LEU A 77 0.86 -7.96 0.74
C LEU A 77 -0.36 -8.83 0.46
N ASN A 78 -1.53 -8.31 0.84
CA ASN A 78 -2.80 -8.96 0.54
C ASN A 78 -3.27 -8.63 -0.87
N SER A 79 -3.05 -9.56 -1.79
CA SER A 79 -3.46 -9.42 -3.18
C SER A 79 -4.97 -9.55 -3.40
N ASN A 80 -5.75 -9.81 -2.33
CA ASN A 80 -7.20 -9.82 -2.34
C ASN A 80 -7.83 -8.45 -2.00
N GLN A 81 -7.00 -7.44 -1.71
CA GLN A 81 -7.46 -6.05 -1.66
C GLN A 81 -7.60 -5.46 -3.07
N PRO A 82 -8.49 -4.48 -3.29
CA PRO A 82 -8.43 -3.60 -4.45
C PRO A 82 -6.99 -3.15 -4.70
N ARG A 83 -6.52 -3.25 -5.95
CA ARG A 83 -5.13 -2.91 -6.31
C ARG A 83 -4.69 -1.55 -5.79
N SER A 84 -5.54 -0.52 -5.92
CA SER A 84 -5.29 0.82 -5.38
C SER A 84 -4.98 0.84 -3.87
N LYS A 85 -5.72 0.06 -3.08
CA LYS A 85 -5.48 -0.09 -1.63
C LYS A 85 -4.20 -0.86 -1.35
N MET A 86 -3.92 -1.92 -2.09
CA MET A 86 -2.70 -2.71 -1.93
C MET A 86 -1.45 -1.88 -2.26
N TYR A 87 -1.46 -1.11 -3.35
CA TYR A 87 -0.34 -0.25 -3.73
C TYR A 87 -0.10 0.88 -2.73
N PHE A 88 -1.17 1.46 -2.17
CA PHE A 88 -1.05 2.42 -1.09
C PHE A 88 -0.44 1.79 0.17
N SER A 89 -0.89 0.59 0.55
CA SER A 89 -0.35 -0.16 1.70
C SER A 89 1.12 -0.51 1.51
N TYR A 90 1.50 -0.88 0.29
CA TYR A 90 2.89 -1.13 -0.08
C TYR A 90 3.76 0.12 0.11
N CYS A 91 3.32 1.28 -0.40
CA CYS A 91 4.07 2.53 -0.27
C CYS A 91 4.12 3.00 1.19
N HIS A 92 3.07 2.74 1.95
CA HIS A 92 3.05 2.95 3.40
C HIS A 92 4.14 2.10 4.09
N ASP A 93 4.22 0.80 3.81
CA ASP A 93 5.21 -0.06 4.46
C ASP A 93 6.66 0.21 4.01
N ILE A 94 6.89 0.81 2.83
CA ILE A 94 8.21 1.34 2.46
C ILE A 94 8.70 2.35 3.51
N TYR A 95 7.83 3.20 4.05
CA TYR A 95 8.21 4.13 5.12
C TYR A 95 8.75 3.38 6.35
N HIS A 96 8.09 2.29 6.76
CA HIS A 96 8.53 1.45 7.89
C HIS A 96 9.79 0.65 7.59
N ILE A 97 10.01 0.24 6.34
CA ILE A 97 11.26 -0.40 5.92
C ILE A 97 12.45 0.56 6.10
N LEU A 98 12.26 1.85 5.80
CA LEU A 98 13.29 2.88 5.87
C LEU A 98 13.52 3.40 7.29
N ASN A 99 12.46 3.59 8.07
CA ASN A 99 12.50 4.26 9.37
C ASN A 99 12.42 3.29 10.56
N GLY A 100 12.29 1.99 10.30
CA GLY A 100 12.08 0.96 11.30
C GLY A 100 10.60 0.67 11.55
N ALA A 101 10.29 -0.59 11.88
CA ALA A 101 8.96 -0.93 12.37
C ALA A 101 8.78 -0.30 13.76
N PRO A 102 7.63 0.31 14.07
CA PRO A 102 7.32 0.65 15.46
C PRO A 102 7.36 -0.61 16.33
N ASP A 103 7.65 -0.47 17.62
CA ASP A 103 7.89 -1.56 18.60
C ASP A 103 6.73 -2.56 18.81
N TYR A 104 5.66 -2.47 18.02
CA TYR A 104 4.43 -3.25 18.17
C TYR A 104 4.39 -4.44 17.20
N ILE A 105 4.94 -5.57 17.64
CA ILE A 105 4.84 -6.87 16.94
C ILE A 105 3.40 -7.46 17.02
N ASN A 106 2.45 -6.83 17.72
CA ASN A 106 1.18 -7.46 18.11
C ASN A 106 -0.13 -6.80 17.65
N GLU A 107 -0.12 -5.74 16.85
CA GLU A 107 -1.37 -5.09 16.41
C GLU A 107 -1.64 -5.32 14.92
N LYS A 108 -2.86 -5.75 14.59
CA LYS A 108 -3.33 -5.95 13.21
C LYS A 108 -3.23 -4.61 12.46
N ARG A 109 -2.43 -4.57 11.39
CA ARG A 109 -2.38 -3.39 10.51
C ARG A 109 -3.53 -3.43 9.52
N GLU A 110 -4.61 -2.76 9.89
CA GLU A 110 -5.75 -2.58 9.00
C GLU A 110 -5.43 -1.51 7.94
N VAL A 111 -5.90 -1.71 6.70
CA VAL A 111 -5.79 -0.73 5.59
C VAL A 111 -6.69 0.48 5.80
N HIS A 112 -7.61 0.37 6.74
CA HIS A 112 -8.52 1.43 7.05
C HIS A 112 -7.82 2.44 7.94
N PHE A 113 -7.88 3.70 7.53
CA PHE A 113 -7.78 4.81 8.45
C PHE A 113 -8.76 4.52 9.61
N ASN A 114 -8.32 3.89 10.72
CA ASN A 114 -9.08 3.55 11.93
C ASN A 114 -8.56 4.28 13.18
N GLN A 115 -9.23 4.17 14.34
CA GLN A 115 -9.00 5.06 15.50
C GLN A 115 -7.69 4.80 16.26
N GLU A 116 -7.21 3.56 16.33
CA GLU A 116 -5.96 3.20 17.01
C GLU A 116 -4.71 3.70 16.24
N TYR A 117 -4.86 3.92 14.93
CA TYR A 117 -3.87 4.50 13.99
C TYR A 117 -3.41 5.93 14.33
N PHE A 118 -4.20 6.69 15.09
CA PHE A 118 -3.96 8.12 15.32
C PHE A 118 -3.14 8.42 16.58
N VAL A 119 -2.92 7.43 17.45
CA VAL A 119 -2.04 7.58 18.62
C VAL A 119 -0.57 7.53 18.20
N ASN A 120 -0.26 7.00 17.03
CA ASN A 120 1.11 6.80 16.55
C ASN A 120 1.48 7.78 15.42
N GLU A 121 2.43 8.68 15.70
CA GLU A 121 2.96 9.62 14.71
C GLU A 121 3.56 8.91 13.49
N ASN A 122 4.15 7.73 13.68
CA ASN A 122 4.79 6.98 12.58
C ASN A 122 3.78 6.52 11.53
N GLU A 123 2.58 6.09 11.94
CA GLU A 123 1.53 5.68 11.01
C GLU A 123 0.98 6.87 10.20
N SER A 124 0.89 8.04 10.84
CA SER A 124 0.51 9.28 10.15
C SER A 124 1.58 9.69 9.12
N LYS A 125 2.85 9.61 9.48
CA LYS A 125 3.99 9.86 8.57
C LYS A 125 4.03 8.85 7.43
N ALA A 126 3.77 7.56 7.70
CA ALA A 126 3.71 6.51 6.69
C ALA A 126 2.61 6.76 5.65
N ASN A 127 1.42 7.18 6.08
CA ASN A 127 0.33 7.55 5.18
C ASN A 127 0.67 8.76 4.30
N LEU A 128 1.24 9.81 4.90
CA LEU A 128 1.69 10.98 4.15
C LEU A 128 2.82 10.60 3.18
N PHE A 129 3.75 9.75 3.60
CA PHE A 129 4.83 9.24 2.74
C PHE A 129 4.27 8.48 1.54
N ALA A 130 3.33 7.55 1.77
CA ALA A 130 2.68 6.79 0.71
C ALA A 130 2.01 7.73 -0.32
N ALA A 131 1.30 8.74 0.15
CA ALA A 131 0.67 9.74 -0.72
C ALA A 131 1.71 10.55 -1.53
N ASN A 132 2.81 10.99 -0.91
CA ASN A 132 3.85 11.75 -1.62
C ASN A 132 4.65 10.90 -2.60
N LEU A 133 4.81 9.60 -2.32
CA LEU A 133 5.50 8.66 -3.19
C LEU A 133 4.64 8.25 -4.39
N LEU A 134 3.35 7.94 -4.19
CA LEU A 134 2.42 7.59 -5.27
C LEU A 134 1.97 8.79 -6.09
N MET A 135 1.83 9.96 -5.45
CA MET A 135 1.32 11.18 -6.08
C MET A 135 2.32 12.34 -5.91
N PRO A 136 3.48 12.30 -6.60
CA PRO A 136 4.47 13.37 -6.54
C PRO A 136 3.86 14.73 -6.91
N GLU A 137 4.17 15.77 -6.13
CA GLU A 137 3.52 17.09 -6.25
C GLU A 137 3.57 17.68 -7.67
N ILE A 138 4.72 17.62 -8.34
CA ILE A 138 4.89 18.17 -9.69
C ILE A 138 4.01 17.45 -10.71
N GLU A 139 3.95 16.12 -10.64
CA GLU A 139 3.16 15.31 -11.57
C GLU A 139 1.67 15.42 -11.25
N PHE A 140 1.30 15.43 -9.97
CA PHE A 140 -0.07 15.58 -9.52
C PHE A 140 -0.69 16.90 -10.00
N ASN A 141 0.03 18.03 -9.88
CA ASN A 141 -0.44 19.32 -10.37
C ASN A 141 -0.66 19.30 -11.90
N LYS A 142 0.29 18.74 -12.67
CA LYS A 142 0.15 18.63 -14.14
C LYS A 142 -1.05 17.81 -14.55
N MET A 143 -1.27 16.66 -13.88
CA MET A 143 -2.39 15.78 -14.21
C MET A 143 -3.72 16.35 -13.75
N PHE A 144 -3.74 17.06 -12.61
CA PHE A 144 -4.92 17.81 -12.19
C PHE A 144 -5.30 18.86 -13.24
N GLU A 145 -4.34 19.68 -13.69
CA GLU A 145 -4.57 20.68 -14.74
C GLU A 145 -5.17 20.03 -15.98
N LEU A 146 -4.55 18.97 -16.51
CA LEU A 146 -5.03 18.26 -17.70
C LEU A 146 -6.45 17.70 -17.54
N PHE A 147 -6.78 17.12 -16.38
CA PHE A 147 -8.09 16.49 -16.16
C PHE A 147 -9.20 17.48 -15.81
N SER A 148 -8.81 18.68 -15.35
CA SER A 148 -9.73 19.76 -14.96
C SER A 148 -10.10 20.73 -16.09
N GLU A 149 -9.54 20.54 -17.29
CA GLU A 149 -9.93 21.32 -18.48
C GLU A 149 -11.45 21.20 -18.74
N ASP A 150 -12.08 22.28 -19.21
CA ASP A 150 -13.52 22.39 -19.53
C ASP A 150 -14.54 22.41 -18.37
N ASN A 151 -14.14 22.81 -17.14
CA ASN A 151 -15.02 22.82 -15.96
C ASN A 151 -15.59 21.43 -15.63
N GLU A 152 -14.79 20.39 -15.86
CA GLU A 152 -15.09 19.03 -15.48
C GLU A 152 -15.53 18.92 -14.01
N ARG A 153 -16.48 18.03 -13.73
CA ARG A 153 -16.94 17.81 -12.35
C ARG A 153 -15.78 17.29 -11.49
N ILE A 154 -15.66 17.79 -10.26
CA ILE A 154 -14.53 17.44 -9.37
C ILE A 154 -14.43 15.94 -9.07
N ASP A 155 -15.56 15.24 -8.95
CA ASP A 155 -15.59 13.79 -8.77
C ASP A 155 -15.02 13.05 -9.98
N TYR A 156 -15.29 13.54 -11.20
CA TYR A 156 -14.70 12.99 -12.41
C TYR A 156 -13.19 13.23 -12.48
N VAL A 157 -12.73 14.42 -12.09
CA VAL A 157 -11.29 14.72 -11.99
C VAL A 157 -10.61 13.79 -10.99
N ILE A 158 -11.22 13.57 -9.82
CA ILE A 158 -10.67 12.65 -8.80
C ILE A 158 -10.62 11.21 -9.32
N ALA A 159 -11.66 10.73 -10.01
CA ALA A 159 -11.65 9.38 -10.60
C ALA A 159 -10.54 9.21 -11.65
N LYS A 160 -10.31 10.22 -12.52
CA LYS A 160 -9.19 10.21 -13.47
C LYS A 160 -7.83 10.20 -12.77
N LEU A 161 -7.65 11.00 -11.71
CA LEU A 161 -6.43 11.00 -10.90
C LEU A 161 -6.22 9.67 -10.15
N MET A 162 -7.30 9.08 -9.61
CA MET A 162 -7.32 7.77 -8.97
C MET A 162 -6.78 6.71 -9.93
N ASN A 163 -7.30 6.68 -11.15
CA ASN A 163 -6.87 5.79 -12.22
C ASN A 163 -5.41 6.04 -12.63
N TYR A 164 -5.00 7.31 -12.82
CA TYR A 164 -3.64 7.65 -13.25
C TYR A 164 -2.57 7.27 -12.21
N PHE A 165 -2.81 7.60 -10.94
CA PHE A 165 -1.82 7.39 -9.87
C PHE A 165 -1.94 6.03 -9.16
N ASN A 166 -2.87 5.17 -9.58
CA ASN A 166 -3.13 3.88 -8.93
C ASN A 166 -3.39 4.02 -7.42
N ALA A 167 -4.00 5.12 -6.99
CA ALA A 167 -4.16 5.50 -5.59
C ALA A 167 -5.64 5.42 -5.14
N PRO A 168 -5.96 5.21 -3.86
CA PRO A 168 -7.34 5.23 -3.39
C PRO A 168 -7.99 6.62 -3.53
N PHE A 169 -9.30 6.66 -3.84
CA PHE A 169 -10.06 7.90 -3.99
C PHE A 169 -9.86 8.89 -2.84
N VAL A 170 -9.95 8.40 -1.60
CA VAL A 170 -9.76 9.21 -0.39
C VAL A 170 -8.33 9.77 -0.28
N ALA A 171 -7.32 9.04 -0.74
CA ALA A 171 -5.93 9.52 -0.74
C ALA A 171 -5.76 10.67 -1.75
N VAL A 172 -6.38 10.57 -2.93
CA VAL A 172 -6.41 11.65 -3.92
C VAL A 172 -7.12 12.89 -3.36
N LEU A 173 -8.25 12.70 -2.68
CA LEU A 173 -9.00 13.81 -2.04
C LEU A 173 -8.16 14.52 -0.96
N ILE A 174 -7.45 13.76 -0.13
CA ILE A 174 -6.51 14.31 0.86
C ILE A 174 -5.41 15.11 0.14
N ARG A 175 -4.83 14.54 -0.93
CA ARG A 175 -3.76 15.17 -1.71
C ARG A 175 -4.17 16.51 -2.33
N LEU A 176 -5.39 16.59 -2.88
CA LEU A 176 -5.96 17.85 -3.40
C LEU A 176 -6.01 18.94 -2.33
N TYR A 177 -6.32 18.58 -1.09
CA TYR A 177 -6.46 19.52 0.01
C TYR A 177 -5.10 19.90 0.63
N GLU A 178 -4.16 18.96 0.69
CA GLU A 178 -2.76 19.23 1.06
C GLU A 178 -2.12 20.27 0.14
N LEU A 179 -2.29 20.10 -1.17
CA LEU A 179 -1.76 20.98 -2.21
C LEU A 179 -2.60 22.26 -2.40
N GLN A 180 -3.63 22.45 -1.58
CA GLN A 180 -4.52 23.63 -1.62
C GLN A 180 -5.25 23.83 -2.96
N ILE A 181 -5.44 22.75 -3.73
CA ILE A 181 -6.19 22.73 -4.98
C ILE A 181 -7.70 22.79 -4.69
N LEU A 182 -8.18 21.93 -3.78
CA LEU A 182 -9.57 21.94 -3.32
C LEU A 182 -9.66 22.56 -1.93
N LYS A 183 -10.51 23.58 -1.76
CA LYS A 183 -10.71 24.28 -0.48
C LYS A 183 -12.14 24.24 0.04
N ASP A 184 -13.11 23.89 -0.81
CA ASP A 184 -14.51 23.85 -0.44
C ASP A 184 -14.83 22.64 0.45
N THR A 185 -15.03 22.90 1.73
CA THR A 185 -15.36 21.87 2.72
C THR A 185 -16.74 21.23 2.55
N GLY A 186 -17.67 21.88 1.85
CA GLY A 186 -18.98 21.31 1.52
C GLY A 186 -18.83 20.18 0.52
N ILE A 187 -18.13 20.44 -0.58
CA ILE A 187 -17.78 19.44 -1.61
C ILE A 187 -17.02 18.27 -0.99
N VAL A 188 -16.02 18.54 -0.14
CA VAL A 188 -15.25 17.47 0.51
C VAL A 188 -16.15 16.54 1.33
N LYS A 189 -17.15 17.07 2.06
CA LYS A 189 -18.08 16.22 2.83
C LYS A 189 -18.87 15.30 1.91
N GLU A 190 -19.39 15.83 0.81
CA GLU A 190 -20.16 15.05 -0.16
C GLU A 190 -19.30 13.93 -0.77
N LEU A 191 -18.07 14.24 -1.18
CA LEU A 191 -17.15 13.26 -1.76
C LEU A 191 -16.70 12.17 -0.76
N LEU A 192 -16.68 12.46 0.55
CA LEU A 192 -16.30 11.50 1.58
C LEU A 192 -17.37 10.42 1.85
N GLU A 193 -18.59 10.65 1.39
CA GLU A 193 -19.71 9.68 1.48
C GLU A 193 -19.70 8.67 0.33
N PHE A 194 -18.83 8.84 -0.68
CA PHE A 194 -18.77 7.93 -1.82
C PHE A 194 -18.22 6.56 -1.37
N ASP A 195 -18.86 5.50 -1.81
CA ASP A 195 -18.51 4.11 -1.54
C ASP A 195 -17.97 3.41 -2.80
N ALA A 196 -17.78 2.09 -2.72
CA ALA A 196 -17.25 1.29 -3.83
C ALA A 196 -18.19 1.29 -5.05
N GLU A 197 -19.51 1.19 -4.84
CA GLU A 197 -20.49 1.24 -5.92
C GLU A 197 -20.40 2.58 -6.65
N LYS A 198 -20.26 3.69 -5.90
CA LYS A 198 -20.09 5.00 -6.53
C LYS A 198 -18.80 5.13 -7.32
N MET A 199 -17.70 4.51 -6.86
CA MET A 199 -16.44 4.47 -7.62
C MET A 199 -16.61 3.71 -8.93
N GLU A 200 -17.28 2.55 -8.90
CA GLU A 200 -17.53 1.76 -10.11
C GLU A 200 -18.35 2.54 -11.14
N GLU A 201 -19.43 3.22 -10.70
CA GLU A 201 -20.23 4.09 -11.57
C GLU A 201 -19.39 5.17 -12.24
N LEU A 202 -18.53 5.87 -11.49
CA LEU A 202 -17.66 6.91 -12.05
C LEU A 202 -16.69 6.35 -13.09
N PHE A 203 -16.13 5.17 -12.84
CA PHE A 203 -15.21 4.50 -13.78
C PHE A 203 -15.94 4.08 -15.06
N GLU A 204 -17.20 3.63 -14.96
CA GLU A 204 -18.03 3.33 -16.12
C GLU A 204 -18.39 4.57 -16.93
N GLU A 205 -18.89 5.61 -16.28
CA GLU A 205 -19.28 6.88 -16.92
C GLU A 205 -18.11 7.49 -17.71
N LEU A 206 -16.90 7.36 -17.18
CA LEU A 206 -15.67 7.91 -17.75
C LEU A 206 -14.90 6.95 -18.65
N TRP A 207 -15.35 5.70 -18.79
CA TRP A 207 -14.68 4.66 -19.58
C TRP A 207 -13.22 4.42 -19.12
N LEU A 208 -12.99 4.45 -17.81
CA LEU A 208 -11.69 4.22 -17.18
C LEU A 208 -11.42 2.72 -16.98
N ASP A 209 -10.13 2.39 -16.79
CA ASP A 209 -9.72 1.03 -16.48
C ASP A 209 -10.09 0.68 -15.03
N LYS A 210 -10.91 -0.35 -14.85
CA LYS A 210 -11.38 -0.79 -13.53
C LYS A 210 -10.39 -1.69 -12.80
N GLU A 211 -9.26 -2.07 -13.40
CA GLU A 211 -8.29 -2.97 -12.77
C GLU A 211 -7.88 -2.50 -11.37
N ILE A 212 -7.78 -1.19 -11.15
CA ILE A 212 -7.36 -0.63 -9.85
C ILE A 212 -8.40 -0.80 -8.72
N LEU A 213 -9.66 -1.05 -9.09
CA LEU A 213 -10.77 -1.33 -8.17
C LEU A 213 -10.82 -2.81 -7.78
N GLU A 214 -10.28 -3.67 -8.64
CA GLU A 214 -10.32 -5.11 -8.47
C GLU A 214 -9.09 -5.66 -7.73
N PRO A 215 -9.21 -6.82 -7.06
CA PRO A 215 -8.05 -7.55 -6.55
C PRO A 215 -7.21 -8.17 -7.68
N SER A 216 -5.91 -8.35 -7.43
CA SER A 216 -5.03 -9.06 -8.38
C SER A 216 -5.07 -10.58 -8.19
N LEU A 217 -5.43 -11.04 -6.98
CA LEU A 217 -5.44 -12.45 -6.57
C LEU A 217 -4.12 -13.20 -6.83
N LYS A 218 -3.02 -12.45 -6.96
CA LYS A 218 -1.68 -12.97 -7.22
C LYS A 218 -1.18 -13.77 -6.02
N ASP A 219 -0.81 -15.02 -6.27
CA ASP A 219 -0.39 -15.95 -5.23
C ASP A 219 1.05 -16.41 -5.45
N GLU A 220 1.97 -15.85 -4.66
CA GLU A 220 3.40 -16.10 -4.79
C GLU A 220 3.91 -17.15 -3.78
N MET A 221 3.04 -17.77 -3.00
CA MET A 221 3.43 -18.75 -1.98
C MET A 221 4.15 -19.96 -2.58
N GLY A 222 3.77 -20.40 -3.78
CA GLY A 222 4.45 -21.50 -4.47
C GLY A 222 5.94 -21.22 -4.68
N TYR A 223 6.27 -20.03 -5.16
CA TYR A 223 7.66 -19.59 -5.38
C TYR A 223 8.44 -19.45 -4.07
N LEU A 224 7.79 -18.95 -3.02
CA LEU A 224 8.38 -18.87 -1.69
C LEU A 224 8.73 -20.26 -1.16
N LEU A 225 7.80 -21.21 -1.23
CA LEU A 225 8.01 -22.59 -0.75
C LEU A 225 9.13 -23.29 -1.52
N GLU A 226 9.23 -23.10 -2.83
CA GLU A 226 10.34 -23.62 -3.64
C GLU A 226 11.68 -23.02 -3.23
N THR A 227 11.71 -21.71 -2.97
CA THR A 227 12.90 -21.01 -2.49
C THR A 227 13.34 -21.54 -1.12
N VAL A 228 12.42 -21.66 -0.16
CA VAL A 228 12.69 -22.22 1.17
C VAL A 228 13.19 -23.67 1.08
N LYS A 229 12.58 -24.50 0.22
CA LYS A 229 13.05 -25.86 -0.03
C LYS A 229 14.47 -25.90 -0.55
N ARG A 230 14.78 -25.08 -1.56
CA ARG A 230 16.12 -25.02 -2.17
C ARG A 230 17.19 -24.57 -1.17
N GLU A 231 16.95 -23.45 -0.48
CA GLU A 231 17.91 -22.94 0.51
C GLU A 231 18.03 -23.85 1.72
N GLY A 232 16.91 -24.41 2.20
CA GLY A 232 16.91 -25.39 3.27
C GLY A 232 17.72 -26.64 2.93
N GLN A 233 17.56 -27.19 1.72
CA GLN A 233 18.36 -28.32 1.25
C GLN A 233 19.85 -28.00 1.16
N ARG A 234 20.21 -26.75 0.82
CA ARG A 234 21.61 -26.29 0.86
C ARG A 234 22.14 -26.33 2.28
N LEU A 235 21.40 -25.80 3.26
CA LEU A 235 21.78 -25.81 4.67
C LEU A 235 21.87 -27.22 5.26
N VAL A 236 21.02 -28.15 4.82
CA VAL A 236 21.10 -29.57 5.18
C VAL A 236 22.42 -30.19 4.70
N LYS A 237 22.80 -29.94 3.45
CA LYS A 237 24.09 -30.43 2.91
C LYS A 237 25.31 -29.84 3.62
N GLU A 238 25.18 -28.63 4.15
CA GLU A 238 26.22 -27.95 4.93
C GLU A 238 26.19 -28.34 6.42
N GLU A 239 25.33 -29.28 6.83
CA GLU A 239 25.14 -29.73 8.22
C GLU A 239 24.70 -28.60 9.19
N LEU A 240 24.14 -27.52 8.64
CA LEU A 240 23.62 -26.37 9.39
C LEU A 240 22.13 -26.50 9.75
N LEU A 241 21.42 -27.46 9.14
CA LEU A 241 20.00 -27.75 9.38
C LEU A 241 19.76 -29.26 9.25
N SER A 242 18.88 -29.85 10.07
CA SER A 242 18.48 -31.26 9.89
C SER A 242 17.34 -31.39 8.88
N GLU A 243 17.28 -32.52 8.17
CA GLU A 243 16.17 -32.83 7.25
C GLU A 243 14.80 -32.74 7.96
N VAL A 244 14.71 -33.29 9.17
CA VAL A 244 13.49 -33.25 10.00
C VAL A 244 13.05 -31.82 10.31
N ASN A 245 13.99 -30.92 10.62
CA ASN A 245 13.67 -29.52 10.87
C ASN A 245 13.21 -28.81 9.59
N LEU A 246 13.84 -29.08 8.45
CA LEU A 246 13.42 -28.53 7.17
C LEU A 246 11.99 -28.95 6.79
N GLU A 247 11.68 -30.25 6.93
CA GLU A 247 10.33 -30.77 6.68
C GLU A 247 9.29 -30.11 7.59
N SER A 248 9.61 -29.96 8.88
CA SER A 248 8.75 -29.27 9.85
C SER A 248 8.50 -27.80 9.47
N ILE A 249 9.55 -27.07 9.08
CA ILE A 249 9.45 -25.67 8.64
C ILE A 249 8.52 -25.56 7.41
N ILE A 250 8.74 -26.38 6.39
CA ILE A 250 7.93 -26.38 5.16
C ILE A 250 6.46 -26.66 5.49
N LYS A 251 6.21 -27.69 6.31
CA LYS A 251 4.86 -28.05 6.71
C LYS A 251 4.16 -26.92 7.46
N ASN A 252 4.84 -26.29 8.43
CA ASN A 252 4.27 -25.18 9.20
C ASN A 252 3.93 -23.98 8.31
N ILE A 253 4.77 -23.65 7.33
CA ILE A 253 4.49 -22.57 6.37
C ILE A 253 3.25 -22.93 5.54
N GLN A 254 3.14 -24.17 5.05
CA GLN A 254 1.99 -24.63 4.28
C GLN A 254 0.68 -24.59 5.09
N ASP A 255 0.70 -25.12 6.32
CA ASP A 255 -0.46 -25.14 7.21
C ASP A 255 -0.93 -23.71 7.54
N LEU A 256 0.01 -22.79 7.84
CA LEU A 256 -0.30 -21.38 8.07
C LEU A 256 -0.90 -20.72 6.83
N TYR A 257 -0.28 -20.91 5.66
CA TYR A 257 -0.78 -20.36 4.40
C TYR A 257 -2.21 -20.83 4.08
N LEU A 258 -2.51 -22.12 4.27
CA LEU A 258 -3.86 -22.66 4.06
C LEU A 258 -4.90 -22.04 5.01
N SER A 259 -4.47 -21.65 6.21
CA SER A 259 -5.35 -21.00 7.20
C SER A 259 -5.70 -19.55 6.81
N ILE A 260 -4.77 -18.81 6.18
CA ILE A 260 -4.93 -17.39 5.86
C ILE A 260 -5.40 -17.10 4.41
N ARG A 261 -5.11 -17.99 3.45
CA ARG A 261 -5.39 -17.74 2.02
C ARG A 261 -6.87 -17.79 1.67
N VAL A 262 -7.35 -17.01 0.72
CA VAL A 262 -8.72 -17.13 0.16
C VAL A 262 -8.96 -18.57 -0.30
N LYS A 263 -10.10 -19.16 0.07
CA LYS A 263 -10.50 -20.44 -0.51
C LYS A 263 -10.90 -20.16 -1.95
N ARG A 264 -10.20 -20.73 -2.92
CA ARG A 264 -10.75 -20.81 -4.27
C ARG A 264 -11.86 -21.86 -4.20
N ASP A 265 -13.08 -21.47 -4.52
CA ASP A 265 -14.12 -22.44 -4.79
C ASP A 265 -13.63 -23.26 -6.00
N GLU A 266 -13.59 -24.59 -5.85
CA GLU A 266 -13.26 -25.54 -6.92
C GLU A 266 -14.39 -25.61 -7.96
#